data_AF-A0A1G2ZD01-F1
#
_entry.id   AF-A0A1G2ZD01-F1
#
_cell.length_a   1.000
_cell.length_b   1.000
_cell.length_c   1.000
_cell.angle_alpha   90.00
_cell.angle_beta   90.00
_cell.angle_gamma   90.00
#
_symmetry.space_group_name_H-M   'P 1'
#
loop_
_entity.id
_entity.type
_entity.pdbx_description
1 polymer ?
#
loop_
_entity_poly.entity_id
_entity_poly.type
_entity_poly.pdbx_seq_one_letter_code
_entity_poly.pdbx_strand_id
1 'polypeptide(L)'
;MSSEHSEKLTKKVKPLKALLNEKGNIVLPVTVTGTMSKPKPLLDTSYVLNAMMNYYGKEELGKGLDKLKEKLGLEKLGLEKLGLEKLWQKD
;
A
#
# COMPACT_ATOMS: atom_id res chain seq x y z
N MET A 1 15.48 -9.61 6.07
CA MET A 1 14.62 -10.52 5.26
C MET A 1 14.90 -10.26 3.80
N SER A 2 14.85 -11.28 2.93
CA SER A 2 14.95 -11.05 1.48
C SER A 2 13.61 -10.57 0.90
N SER A 3 13.68 -9.84 -0.22
CA SER A 3 12.50 -9.33 -0.92
C SER A 3 11.52 -10.46 -1.29
N GLU A 4 12.05 -11.60 -1.75
CA GLU A 4 11.25 -12.76 -2.15
C GLU A 4 10.38 -13.34 -1.01
N HIS A 5 10.91 -13.39 0.21
CA HIS A 5 10.14 -13.87 1.37
C HIS A 5 9.06 -12.85 1.77
N SER A 6 9.38 -11.55 1.69
CA SER A 6 8.42 -10.47 1.95
C SER A 6 7.29 -10.48 0.94
N GLU A 7 7.60 -10.74 -0.34
CA GLU A 7 6.60 -10.86 -1.41
C GLU A 7 5.67 -12.06 -1.18
N LYS A 8 6.22 -13.23 -0.83
CA LYS A 8 5.41 -14.42 -0.49
C LYS A 8 4.46 -14.15 0.67
N LEU A 9 4.91 -13.42 1.70
CA LEU A 9 4.09 -13.06 2.85
C LEU A 9 2.99 -12.08 2.50
N THR A 10 3.30 -11.02 1.74
CA THR A 10 2.31 -10.01 1.34
C THR A 10 1.27 -10.53 0.34
N LYS A 11 1.57 -11.59 -0.42
CA LYS A 11 0.58 -12.32 -1.23
C LYS A 11 -0.45 -13.06 -0.36
N LYS A 12 0.00 -13.66 0.74
CA LYS A 12 -0.87 -14.37 1.69
C LYS A 12 -1.67 -13.43 2.58
N VAL A 13 -1.05 -12.33 3.02
CA VAL A 13 -1.65 -11.35 3.93
C VAL A 13 -1.49 -9.97 3.33
N LYS A 14 -2.49 -9.55 2.54
CA LYS A 14 -2.48 -8.28 1.80
C LYS A 14 -2.16 -7.04 2.65
N PRO A 15 -2.68 -6.90 3.89
CA PRO A 15 -2.35 -5.74 4.73
C PRO A 15 -0.87 -5.58 5.05
N LEU A 16 -0.06 -6.66 5.01
CA LEU A 16 1.40 -6.56 5.21
C LEU A 16 2.08 -5.72 4.14
N LYS A 17 1.43 -5.46 3.00
CA LYS A 17 1.94 -4.51 1.99
C LYS A 17 2.17 -3.12 2.57
N ALA A 18 1.43 -2.74 3.61
CA ALA A 18 1.59 -1.46 4.30
C ALA A 18 2.95 -1.31 5.01
N LEU A 19 3.62 -2.43 5.28
CA LEU A 19 4.88 -2.48 6.03
C LEU A 19 6.10 -2.65 5.12
N LEU A 20 5.91 -2.61 3.80
CA LEU A 20 7.00 -2.70 2.84
C LEU A 20 7.80 -1.39 2.84
N ASN A 21 9.13 -1.51 2.87
CA ASN A 21 10.02 -0.40 2.53
C ASN A 21 10.15 -0.24 1.01
N GLU A 22 10.87 0.80 0.58
CA GLU A 22 11.12 1.10 -0.85
C GLU A 22 11.79 -0.06 -1.61
N LYS A 23 12.52 -0.92 -0.89
CA LYS A 23 13.19 -2.10 -1.45
C LYS A 23 12.30 -3.35 -1.47
N GLY A 24 11.03 -3.23 -1.14
CA GLY A 24 10.06 -4.35 -1.13
C GLY A 24 10.22 -5.33 0.03
N ASN A 25 10.87 -4.93 1.11
CA ASN A 25 11.03 -5.76 2.31
C ASN A 25 10.07 -5.33 3.40
N ILE A 26 9.45 -6.28 4.11
CA ILE A 26 8.68 -5.97 5.31
C ILE A 26 9.64 -5.46 6.39
N VAL A 27 9.34 -4.28 6.95
CA VAL A 27 10.10 -3.67 8.05
C VAL A 27 9.17 -3.48 9.24
N LEU A 28 9.58 -4.02 10.38
CA LEU A 28 8.91 -3.85 11.67
C LEU A 28 9.73 -2.90 12.54
N PRO A 29 9.15 -1.79 13.02
CA PRO A 29 9.84 -0.92 13.97
C PRO A 29 9.93 -1.59 15.34
N VAL A 30 11.16 -1.85 15.77
CA VAL A 30 11.43 -2.48 17.06
C VAL A 30 12.31 -1.55 17.87
N THR A 31 11.90 -1.27 19.09
CA THR A 31 12.71 -0.58 20.09
C THR A 31 13.32 -1.61 21.02
N VAL A 32 14.63 -1.53 21.25
CA VAL A 32 15.30 -2.39 22.22
C VAL A 32 15.38 -1.66 23.55
N THR A 33 14.80 -2.25 24.59
CA THR A 33 14.86 -1.75 25.97
C THR A 33 15.66 -2.73 26.85
N GLY A 34 15.79 -2.44 28.14
CA GLY A 34 16.53 -3.28 29.07
C GLY A 34 18.02 -2.96 29.13
N THR A 35 18.84 -3.95 29.43
CA THR A 35 20.30 -3.79 29.58
C THR A 35 21.04 -4.47 28.43
N MET A 36 22.32 -4.11 28.21
CA MET A 36 23.16 -4.81 27.22
C MET A 36 23.23 -6.32 27.45
N SER A 37 23.21 -6.75 28.71
CA SER A 37 23.25 -8.17 29.09
C SER A 37 21.89 -8.88 28.91
N LYS A 38 20.79 -8.14 28.85
CA LYS A 38 19.43 -8.69 28.71
C LYS A 38 18.53 -7.72 27.94
N PRO A 39 18.71 -7.62 26.61
CA PRO A 39 17.88 -6.78 25.78
C PRO A 39 16.44 -7.31 25.74
N LYS A 40 15.48 -6.39 25.76
CA LYS A 40 14.05 -6.65 25.64
C LYS A 40 13.52 -5.91 24.42
N PRO A 41 13.42 -6.59 23.25
CA PRO A 41 12.83 -6.00 22.07
C PRO A 41 11.33 -5.77 22.29
N LEU A 42 10.86 -4.59 21.90
CA LEU A 42 9.47 -4.19 21.94
C LEU A 42 9.09 -3.72 20.54
N LEU A 43 8.02 -4.31 20.00
CA LEU A 43 7.44 -3.89 18.73
C LEU A 43 6.68 -2.58 18.94
N ASP A 44 6.89 -1.59 18.08
CA ASP A 44 6.03 -0.41 18.03
C ASP A 44 4.70 -0.80 17.36
N THR A 45 3.74 -1.18 18.20
CA THR A 45 2.41 -1.58 17.78
C THR A 45 1.61 -0.42 17.21
N SER A 46 1.86 0.81 17.66
CA SER A 46 1.14 2.00 17.18
C SER A 46 1.47 2.28 15.72
N TYR A 47 2.74 2.21 15.35
CA TYR A 47 3.16 2.30 13.96
C TYR A 47 2.52 1.21 13.09
N VAL A 48 2.58 -0.05 13.54
CA VAL A 48 2.04 -1.18 12.77
C VAL A 48 0.53 -1.03 12.57
N LEU A 49 -0.21 -0.70 13.63
CA LEU A 49 -1.65 -0.48 13.57
C LEU A 49 -2.01 0.68 12.62
N ASN A 50 -1.30 1.80 12.70
CA ASN A 50 -1.53 2.94 11.81
C ASN A 50 -1.23 2.61 10.34
N ALA A 51 -0.15 1.88 10.07
CA ALA A 51 0.18 1.43 8.72
C ALA A 51 -0.94 0.53 8.15
N MET A 52 -1.43 -0.43 8.94
CA MET A 52 -2.52 -1.32 8.53
C MET A 52 -3.84 -0.57 8.35
N MET A 53 -4.19 0.35 9.25
CA MET A 53 -5.38 1.21 9.11
C MET A 53 -5.31 2.05 7.83
N ASN A 54 -4.15 2.64 7.52
CA ASN A 54 -3.94 3.38 6.28
C ASN A 54 -4.13 2.51 5.03
N TYR A 55 -3.70 1.24 5.08
CA TYR A 55 -3.94 0.30 3.99
C TYR A 55 -5.44 0.08 3.76
N TYR A 56 -6.21 -0.20 4.81
CA TYR A 56 -7.65 -0.39 4.67
C TYR A 56 -8.36 0.90 4.25
N GLY A 57 -7.96 2.06 4.77
CA GLY A 57 -8.49 3.35 4.33
C GLY A 57 -8.26 3.58 2.84
N LYS A 58 -7.04 3.30 2.34
CA LYS A 58 -6.73 3.39 0.90
C LYS A 58 -7.49 2.36 0.06
N GLU A 59 -7.66 1.13 0.58
CA GLU A 59 -8.41 0.09 -0.11
C GLU A 59 -9.89 0.47 -0.26
N GLU A 60 -10.51 1.00 0.79
CA GLU A 60 -11.89 1.48 0.78
C GLU A 60 -12.06 2.71 -0.13
N LEU A 61 -11.10 3.64 -0.11
CA LEU A 61 -11.10 4.77 -1.05
C LEU A 61 -10.96 4.30 -2.50
N GLY A 62 -10.10 3.31 -2.78
CA GLY A 62 -9.96 2.71 -4.10
C GLY A 62 -11.28 2.12 -4.59
N LYS A 63 -11.94 1.30 -3.76
CA LYS A 63 -13.28 0.74 -4.06
C LYS A 63 -14.33 1.84 -4.29
N GLY A 64 -14.27 2.92 -3.51
CA GLY A 64 -15.15 4.08 -3.66
C GLY A 64 -14.97 4.80 -5.00
N LEU A 65 -13.71 5.00 -5.42
CA LEU A 65 -13.37 5.57 -6.71
C LEU A 65 -13.77 4.67 -7.88
N ASP A 66 -13.59 3.36 -7.74
CA ASP A 66 -14.00 2.40 -8.77
C ASP A 66 -15.52 2.39 -8.94
N LYS A 67 -16.28 2.37 -7.84
CA LYS A 67 -17.75 2.53 -7.88
C LYS A 67 -18.18 3.87 -8.48
N LEU A 68 -17.44 4.95 -8.23
CA LEU A 68 -17.72 6.25 -8.83
C LEU A 68 -17.49 6.22 -10.35
N LYS A 69 -16.40 5.61 -10.82
CA LYS A 69 -16.12 5.43 -12.26
C LYS A 69 -17.20 4.59 -12.94
N GLU A 70 -17.65 3.53 -12.30
CA GLU A 70 -18.75 2.67 -12.78
C GLU A 70 -20.06 3.49 -12.89
N LYS A 71 -20.42 4.24 -11.85
CA LYS A 71 -21.62 5.10 -11.83
C LYS A 71 -21.57 6.24 -12.86
N LEU A 72 -20.39 6.80 -13.09
CA LEU A 72 -20.18 7.85 -14.10
C LEU A 72 -20.03 7.28 -15.52
N GLY A 73 -20.10 5.96 -15.70
CA GLY A 73 -19.94 5.30 -17.00
C GLY A 73 -18.55 5.49 -17.62
N LEU A 74 -17.56 5.91 -16.83
CA LEU A 74 -16.20 6.22 -17.29
C LEU A 74 -15.41 4.98 -17.71
N GLU A 75 -15.84 3.79 -17.28
CA GLU A 75 -15.29 2.52 -17.76
C GLU A 75 -15.56 2.27 -19.25
N LYS A 76 -16.59 2.93 -19.83
CA LYS A 76 -17.00 2.75 -21.23
C LYS A 76 -16.85 3.99 -22.11
N LEU A 77 -16.54 5.16 -21.53
CA LEU A 77 -16.59 6.46 -22.23
C LEU A 77 -15.25 7.23 -22.26
N GLY A 78 -14.17 6.68 -21.70
CA GLY A 78 -13.00 7.47 -21.30
C GLY A 78 -11.74 7.45 -22.18
N LEU A 79 -11.69 6.74 -23.30
CA LEU A 79 -10.55 6.82 -24.23
C LEU A 79 -10.96 6.97 -25.70
N GLU A 80 -12.00 6.27 -26.16
CA GLU A 80 -12.43 6.38 -27.56
C GLU A 80 -13.34 7.58 -27.87
N LYS A 81 -14.04 8.14 -26.86
CA LYS A 81 -15.13 9.11 -27.11
C LYS A 81 -14.82 10.57 -26.75
N LEU A 82 -13.73 10.85 -26.03
CA LEU A 82 -13.36 12.21 -25.61
C LEU A 82 -12.41 12.95 -26.57
N GLY A 83 -11.98 12.32 -27.68
CA GLY A 83 -11.21 13.02 -28.73
C GLY A 83 -9.92 13.69 -28.24
N LEU A 84 -9.37 13.25 -27.09
CA LEU A 84 -8.19 13.83 -26.46
C LEU A 84 -6.87 13.29 -27.05
N GLU A 85 -6.92 12.36 -28.01
CA GLU A 85 -5.73 11.85 -28.71
C GLU A 85 -4.94 12.94 -29.45
N LYS A 86 -5.57 14.09 -29.75
CA LYS A 86 -4.91 15.22 -30.45
C LYS A 86 -4.36 16.32 -29.54
N LEU A 87 -4.50 16.23 -28.22
CA LEU A 87 -4.07 17.31 -27.30
C LEU A 87 -2.68 17.11 -26.69
N TRP A 88 -2.02 15.97 -26.94
CA TRP A 88 -0.63 15.70 -26.52
C TRP A 88 0.36 15.56 -27.69
N GLN A 89 -0.04 15.98 -28.88
CA GLN A 89 0.88 16.26 -29.98
C GLN A 89 0.75 17.73 -30.36
N LYS A 90 1.51 18.58 -29.66
CA LYS A 90 1.96 19.84 -30.23
C LYS A 90 3.37 20.10 -29.74
N ASP A 91 4.22 20.37 -30.72
CA ASP A 91 5.67 20.61 -30.66
C ASP A 91 6.17 21.42 -29.46
#